data_AF-A0A7L4JZF5-F1
#
_entry.id   AF-A0A7L4JZF5-F1
#
_cell.length_a   1.000
_cell.length_b   1.000
_cell.length_c   1.000
_cell.angle_alpha   90.00
_cell.angle_beta   90.00
_cell.angle_gamma   90.00
#
_symmetry.space_group_name_H-M   'P 1'
#
loop_
_entity.id
_entity.type
_entity.pdbx_description
1 polymer ?
#
loop_
_entity_poly.entity_id
_entity_poly.type
_entity_poly.pdbx_seq_one_letter_code
_entity_poly.pdbx_strand_id
1 'polypeptide(L)'
;RIECSWHLKKILHRYRHILKQRLHSCPDLVNFMVELKTVLEIALKNTPDLHIPWPPEYYSCLVRDLEILGWNKVTYVDTGLATVKLKAEDSSGRQHLITLKLNAKYPTEPPDCLVDFPVQFAVSWMPQNSLTDIYNQFLAALESLKEFWDAMDEIDGKTWVLEPENPTRSATTRRIAIGNNVSVNIEVDARHPSMLPECYFLGPDHVANPLRIKLNNNMHLWDPEISLLQNLKDLLEIDFPPRAVLEKSDFAKDCGICYAYRLNGSTPDQVCNEPRCGQPFHQACLYEWLQCLPSSRQSFNVIFGACPYCNKVRSLLENE
;
A
#
# COMPACT_ATOMS: atom_id res chain seq x y z
N ARG A 1 22.03 13.96 22.26
CA ARG A 1 21.64 12.68 22.90
C ARG A 1 21.33 11.71 21.77
N ILE A 2 21.95 10.52 21.72
CA ILE A 2 21.67 9.54 20.65
C ILE A 2 20.55 8.62 21.15
N GLU A 3 19.38 8.74 20.54
CA GLU A 3 18.28 7.82 20.74
C GLU A 3 18.19 6.88 19.54
N CYS A 4 18.17 5.58 19.81
CA CYS A 4 18.23 4.55 18.79
C CYS A 4 17.57 3.26 19.32
N SER A 5 17.37 2.30 18.41
CA SER A 5 16.85 0.98 18.75
C SER A 5 17.70 0.31 19.85
N TRP A 6 17.06 -0.57 20.62
CA TRP A 6 17.71 -1.29 21.73
C TRP A 6 18.97 -2.04 21.26
N HIS A 7 18.92 -2.60 20.04
CA HIS A 7 20.00 -3.36 19.44
C HIS A 7 21.20 -2.47 19.12
N LEU A 8 20.96 -1.31 18.50
CA LEU A 8 22.01 -0.33 18.20
C LEU A 8 22.61 0.23 19.50
N LYS A 9 21.78 0.46 20.53
CA LYS A 9 22.23 0.92 21.84
C LYS A 9 23.16 -0.09 22.53
N LYS A 10 22.91 -1.39 22.37
CA LYS A 10 23.77 -2.48 22.88
C LYS A 10 25.14 -2.48 22.20
N ILE A 11 25.17 -2.35 20.88
CA ILE A 11 26.42 -2.28 20.07
C ILE A 11 27.23 -1.04 20.48
N LEU A 12 26.58 0.12 20.51
CA LEU A 12 27.23 1.39 20.83
C LEU A 12 27.63 1.55 22.30
N HIS A 13 27.15 0.68 23.19
CA HIS A 13 27.47 0.78 24.61
C HIS A 13 28.98 0.65 24.87
N ARG A 14 29.68 -0.25 24.16
CA ARG A 14 31.14 -0.44 24.27
C ARG A 14 31.94 0.75 23.73
N TYR A 15 31.36 1.49 22.78
CA TYR A 15 31.98 2.63 22.10
C TYR A 15 31.51 4.00 22.66
N ARG A 16 30.76 4.01 23.76
CA ARG A 16 30.12 5.22 24.31
C ARG A 16 31.12 6.32 24.67
N HIS A 17 32.33 5.94 25.11
CA HIS A 17 33.39 6.90 25.43
C HIS A 17 33.94 7.57 24.16
N ILE A 18 34.17 6.79 23.10
CA ILE A 18 34.62 7.28 21.78
C ILE A 18 33.56 8.19 21.16
N LEU A 19 32.28 7.79 21.21
CA LEU A 19 31.17 8.60 20.71
C LEU A 19 31.05 9.94 21.44
N LYS A 20 31.24 9.96 22.76
CA LYS A 20 31.27 11.21 23.52
C LYS A 20 32.44 12.08 23.09
N GLN A 21 33.63 11.51 22.94
CA GLN A 21 34.81 12.26 22.52
C GLN A 21 34.61 12.88 21.12
N ARG A 22 34.13 12.09 20.16
CA ARG A 22 33.85 12.54 18.79
C ARG A 22 32.74 13.60 18.73
N LEU A 23 31.72 13.50 19.58
CA LEU A 23 30.66 14.50 19.68
C LEU A 23 31.18 15.88 20.13
N HIS A 24 32.21 15.92 21.00
CA HIS A 24 32.79 17.18 21.46
C HIS A 24 33.86 17.72 20.49
N SER A 25 34.48 16.87 19.67
CA SER A 25 35.57 17.24 18.77
C SER A 25 35.12 17.56 17.35
N CYS A 26 33.90 17.18 16.94
CA CYS A 26 33.39 17.45 15.59
C CYS A 26 32.83 18.87 15.48
N PRO A 27 33.11 19.59 14.39
CA PRO A 27 32.67 20.98 14.21
C PRO A 27 31.18 21.10 13.86
N ASP A 28 30.59 20.06 13.26
CA ASP A 28 29.19 20.04 12.84
C ASP A 28 28.60 18.61 12.84
N LEU A 29 27.29 18.54 12.63
CA LEU A 29 26.53 17.29 12.60
C LEU A 29 26.95 16.38 11.45
N VAL A 30 27.31 16.91 10.28
CA VAL A 30 27.64 16.11 9.09
C VAL A 30 28.93 15.33 9.32
N ASN A 31 29.96 16.01 9.83
CA ASN A 31 31.23 15.40 10.21
C ASN A 31 31.04 14.39 11.35
N PHE A 32 30.18 14.71 12.33
CA PHE A 32 29.83 13.75 13.37
C PHE A 32 29.14 12.50 12.82
N MET A 33 28.26 12.62 11.82
CA MET A 33 27.59 11.47 11.19
C MET A 33 28.58 10.57 10.43
N VAL A 34 29.61 11.14 9.80
CA VAL A 34 30.69 10.38 9.16
C VAL A 34 31.51 9.62 10.20
N GLU A 35 31.91 10.27 11.29
CA GLU A 35 32.63 9.62 12.40
C GLU A 35 31.79 8.54 13.09
N LEU A 36 30.49 8.78 13.28
CA LEU A 36 29.55 7.80 13.82
C LEU A 36 29.45 6.58 12.90
N LYS A 37 29.40 6.77 11.57
CA LYS A 37 29.42 5.69 10.59
C LYS A 37 30.70 4.86 10.72
N THR A 38 31.87 5.50 10.81
CA THR A 38 33.16 4.81 11.00
C THR A 38 33.19 3.99 12.29
N VAL A 39 32.71 4.55 13.40
CA VAL A 39 32.62 3.83 14.69
C VAL A 39 31.65 2.65 14.59
N LEU A 40 30.53 2.80 13.88
CA LEU A 40 29.58 1.71 13.64
C LEU A 40 30.18 0.60 12.77
N GLU A 41 30.91 0.91 11.71
CA GLU A 41 31.59 -0.08 10.87
C GLU A 41 32.64 -0.87 11.66
N ILE A 42 33.41 -0.19 12.53
CA ILE A 42 34.37 -0.84 13.44
C ILE A 42 33.65 -1.70 14.47
N ALA A 43 32.54 -1.21 15.04
CA ALA A 43 31.75 -1.96 16.01
C ALA A 43 31.15 -3.22 15.38
N LEU A 44 30.61 -3.12 14.17
CA LEU A 44 30.06 -4.25 13.42
C LEU A 44 31.15 -5.29 13.12
N LYS A 45 32.35 -4.88 12.69
CA LYS A 45 33.49 -5.79 12.46
C LYS A 45 33.98 -6.51 13.72
N ASN A 46 33.88 -5.86 14.89
CA ASN A 46 34.38 -6.37 16.17
C ASN A 46 33.30 -7.00 17.06
N THR A 47 32.07 -7.14 16.58
CA THR A 47 30.99 -7.80 17.32
C THR A 47 30.87 -9.24 16.83
N PRO A 48 31.47 -10.23 17.51
CA PRO A 48 31.38 -11.64 17.11
C PRO A 48 29.92 -12.15 17.11
N ASP A 49 29.02 -11.52 17.86
CA ASP A 49 27.61 -11.90 17.96
C ASP A 49 26.78 -11.63 16.68
N LEU A 50 27.32 -10.91 15.68
CA LEU A 50 26.64 -10.64 14.41
C LEU A 50 27.05 -11.59 13.28
N HIS A 51 28.18 -12.28 13.44
CA HIS A 51 28.59 -13.38 12.56
C HIS A 51 28.58 -14.66 13.38
N ILE A 52 27.39 -15.17 13.69
CA ILE A 52 27.25 -16.61 13.89
C ILE A 52 27.50 -17.19 12.49
N PRO A 53 28.57 -17.95 12.23
CA PRO A 53 28.69 -18.67 10.98
C PRO A 53 27.53 -19.65 10.95
N TRP A 54 26.66 -19.56 9.94
CA TRP A 54 25.55 -20.52 9.85
C TRP A 54 26.16 -21.90 9.65
N PRO A 55 25.54 -22.97 10.17
CA PRO A 55 26.06 -24.33 10.03
C PRO A 55 26.40 -24.62 8.56
N PRO A 56 27.51 -25.29 8.22
CA PRO A 56 27.83 -25.63 6.83
C PRO A 56 26.67 -26.34 6.09
N GLU A 57 25.86 -27.10 6.85
CA GLU A 57 24.64 -27.77 6.40
C GLU A 57 23.60 -26.79 5.86
N TYR A 58 23.51 -25.58 6.43
CA TYR A 58 22.63 -24.52 5.94
C TYR A 58 22.94 -24.17 4.49
N TYR A 59 24.21 -23.85 4.19
CA TYR A 59 24.61 -23.40 2.86
C TYR A 59 24.51 -24.52 1.83
N SER A 60 24.89 -25.75 2.22
CA SER A 60 24.78 -26.90 1.32
C SER A 60 23.33 -27.25 1.02
N CYS A 61 22.42 -27.16 2.00
CA CYS A 61 20.99 -27.34 1.77
C CYS A 61 20.42 -26.25 0.88
N LEU A 62 20.72 -24.97 1.16
CA LEU A 62 20.24 -23.86 0.34
C LEU A 62 20.68 -23.96 -1.12
N VAL A 63 21.98 -24.19 -1.37
CA VAL A 63 22.50 -24.30 -2.74
C VAL A 63 21.86 -25.49 -3.47
N ARG A 64 21.76 -26.65 -2.80
CA ARG A 64 21.07 -27.83 -3.37
C ARG A 64 19.61 -27.52 -3.70
N ASP A 65 18.89 -26.86 -2.81
CA ASP A 65 17.47 -26.57 -3.03
C ASP A 65 17.27 -25.57 -4.17
N LEU A 66 18.17 -24.59 -4.33
CA LEU A 66 18.17 -23.66 -5.47
C LEU A 66 18.52 -24.35 -6.79
N GLU A 67 19.45 -25.31 -6.79
CA GLU A 67 19.78 -26.12 -7.95
C GLU A 67 18.59 -26.98 -8.39
N ILE A 68 17.91 -27.62 -7.44
CA ILE A 68 16.72 -28.45 -7.70
C ILE A 68 15.57 -27.58 -8.21
N LEU A 69 15.32 -26.43 -7.59
CA LEU A 69 14.28 -25.49 -7.98
C LEU A 69 14.53 -24.90 -9.39
N GLY A 70 15.80 -24.66 -9.70
CA GLY A 70 16.26 -24.08 -10.96
C GLY A 70 16.60 -22.60 -10.85
N TRP A 71 17.85 -22.26 -11.22
CA TRP A 71 18.39 -20.90 -11.17
C TRP A 71 17.64 -19.88 -12.05
N ASN A 72 16.92 -20.34 -13.08
CA ASN A 72 16.09 -19.48 -13.93
C ASN A 72 14.94 -18.79 -13.18
N LYS A 73 14.54 -19.33 -12.01
CA LYS A 73 13.52 -18.75 -11.13
C LYS A 73 14.09 -17.75 -10.13
N VAL A 74 15.41 -17.75 -9.93
CA VAL A 74 16.08 -16.86 -8.97
C VAL A 74 16.32 -15.50 -9.62
N THR A 75 15.90 -14.43 -8.96
CA THR A 75 16.12 -13.04 -9.43
C THR A 75 17.14 -12.29 -8.62
N TYR A 76 17.29 -12.66 -7.35
CA TYR A 76 18.22 -12.02 -6.43
C TYR A 76 18.60 -12.98 -5.31
N VAL A 77 19.87 -12.93 -4.91
CA VAL A 77 20.39 -13.56 -3.70
C VAL A 77 21.29 -12.53 -3.04
N ASP A 78 21.10 -12.30 -1.74
CA ASP A 78 21.98 -11.39 -1.01
C ASP A 78 23.36 -12.01 -0.76
N THR A 79 24.34 -11.16 -0.42
CA THR A 79 25.73 -11.60 -0.16
C THR A 79 25.87 -12.47 1.08
N GLY A 80 24.91 -12.40 2.00
CA GLY A 80 24.89 -13.21 3.23
C GLY A 80 24.20 -14.57 3.04
N LEU A 81 23.66 -14.83 1.83
CA LEU A 81 22.79 -15.96 1.53
C LEU A 81 21.60 -16.07 2.50
N ALA A 82 21.15 -14.94 3.06
CA ALA A 82 20.06 -14.86 4.02
C ALA A 82 18.73 -14.47 3.34
N THR A 83 18.80 -13.83 2.18
CA THR A 83 17.63 -13.39 1.42
C THR A 83 17.72 -13.89 -0.01
N VAL A 84 16.68 -14.59 -0.45
CA VAL A 84 16.51 -15.04 -1.84
C VAL A 84 15.20 -14.47 -2.39
N LYS A 85 15.20 -13.97 -3.62
CA LYS A 85 13.98 -13.61 -4.34
C LYS A 85 13.78 -14.53 -5.52
N LEU A 86 12.58 -15.11 -5.60
CA LEU A 86 12.16 -15.97 -6.69
C LEU A 86 11.07 -15.26 -7.49
N LYS A 87 11.05 -15.51 -8.80
CA LYS A 87 9.98 -15.08 -9.70
C LYS A 87 9.13 -16.26 -10.14
N ALA A 88 7.85 -15.99 -10.33
CA ALA A 88 6.92 -16.87 -11.02
C ALA A 88 6.07 -16.05 -12.00
N GLU A 89 5.50 -16.73 -12.97
CA GLU A 89 4.51 -16.17 -13.87
C GLU A 89 3.20 -16.94 -13.66
N ASP A 90 2.09 -16.24 -13.52
CA ASP A 90 0.77 -16.89 -13.44
C ASP A 90 0.23 -17.25 -14.84
N SER A 91 -0.89 -17.95 -14.90
CA SER A 91 -1.54 -18.32 -16.15
C SER A 91 -2.05 -17.15 -17.02
N SER A 92 -2.10 -15.92 -16.49
CA SER A 92 -2.41 -14.70 -17.25
C SER A 92 -1.15 -13.98 -17.77
N GLY A 93 0.05 -14.55 -17.54
CA GLY A 93 1.32 -13.96 -17.99
C GLY A 93 1.86 -12.87 -17.06
N ARG A 94 1.30 -12.72 -15.85
CA ARG A 94 1.76 -11.71 -14.88
C ARG A 94 2.93 -12.24 -14.08
N GLN A 95 3.95 -11.40 -13.94
CA GLN A 95 5.11 -11.74 -13.11
C GLN A 95 4.87 -11.39 -11.65
N HIS A 96 5.16 -12.34 -10.78
CA HIS A 96 5.04 -12.25 -9.32
C HIS A 96 6.37 -12.60 -8.66
N LEU A 97 6.61 -12.00 -7.49
CA LEU A 97 7.84 -12.21 -6.72
C LEU A 97 7.52 -12.72 -5.32
N ILE A 98 8.31 -13.67 -4.86
CA ILE A 98 8.37 -14.10 -3.46
C ILE A 98 9.78 -13.84 -2.92
N THR A 99 9.87 -13.14 -1.80
CA THR A 99 11.13 -12.92 -1.06
C THR A 99 11.16 -13.86 0.13
N LEU A 100 12.16 -14.71 0.17
CA LEU A 100 12.44 -15.66 1.25
C LEU A 100 13.53 -15.09 2.13
N LYS A 101 13.25 -14.88 3.42
CA LYS A 101 14.27 -14.54 4.42
C LYS A 101 14.57 -15.79 5.25
N LEU A 102 15.74 -16.34 5.02
CA LEU A 102 16.23 -17.52 5.70
C LEU A 102 16.86 -17.14 7.04
N ASN A 103 16.81 -18.08 7.98
CA ASN A 103 17.48 -17.96 9.27
C ASN A 103 18.41 -19.16 9.49
N ALA A 104 19.24 -19.09 10.54
CA ALA A 104 20.25 -20.12 10.83
C ALA A 104 19.68 -21.51 11.19
N LYS A 105 18.36 -21.64 11.38
CA LYS A 105 17.70 -22.92 11.71
C LYS A 105 17.09 -23.61 10.48
N TYR A 106 17.13 -22.98 9.31
CA TYR A 106 16.75 -23.63 8.06
C TYR A 106 17.61 -24.89 7.82
N PRO A 107 17.01 -26.03 7.39
CA PRO A 107 15.62 -26.24 6.97
C PRO A 107 14.65 -26.68 8.09
N THR A 108 15.09 -26.73 9.34
CA THR A 108 14.22 -27.18 10.45
C THR A 108 13.05 -26.21 10.68
N GLU A 109 13.30 -24.91 10.53
CA GLU A 109 12.27 -23.87 10.53
C GLU A 109 12.09 -23.29 9.11
N PRO A 110 10.87 -22.90 8.73
CA PRO A 110 10.61 -22.28 7.43
C PRO A 110 11.27 -20.90 7.34
N PRO A 111 11.63 -20.44 6.13
CA PRO A 111 11.98 -19.05 5.91
C PRO A 111 10.74 -18.14 6.00
N ASP A 112 10.94 -16.89 6.40
CA ASP A 112 9.88 -15.88 6.32
C ASP A 112 9.61 -15.55 4.84
N CYS A 113 8.36 -15.71 4.44
CA CYS A 113 7.93 -15.49 3.05
C CYS A 113 7.22 -14.14 2.93
N LEU A 114 7.75 -13.26 2.08
CA LEU A 114 7.14 -11.97 1.77
C LEU A 114 6.68 -11.98 0.32
N VAL A 115 5.39 -11.75 0.12
CA VAL A 115 4.70 -11.71 -1.17
C VAL A 115 3.83 -10.47 -1.26
N ASP A 116 3.55 -10.00 -2.46
CA ASP A 116 2.66 -8.86 -2.71
C ASP A 116 1.22 -9.35 -2.97
N PHE A 117 0.65 -10.06 -2.00
CA PHE A 117 -0.70 -10.63 -2.10
C PHE A 117 -1.74 -9.79 -1.35
N PRO A 118 -3.00 -9.78 -1.81
CA PRO A 118 -4.11 -9.11 -1.11
C PRO A 118 -4.59 -9.89 0.12
N VAL A 119 -4.10 -11.11 0.31
CA VAL A 119 -4.41 -12.00 1.44
C VAL A 119 -3.12 -12.51 2.07
N GLN A 120 -3.20 -12.92 3.34
CA GLN A 120 -2.07 -13.53 4.03
C GLN A 120 -1.64 -14.83 3.34
N PHE A 121 -0.36 -14.93 3.02
CA PHE A 121 0.27 -16.15 2.51
C PHE A 121 0.90 -16.93 3.66
N ALA A 122 0.23 -18.00 4.08
CA ALA A 122 0.72 -18.89 5.13
C ALA A 122 1.29 -20.18 4.51
N VAL A 123 2.58 -20.42 4.72
CA VAL A 123 3.26 -21.60 4.21
C VAL A 123 3.07 -22.76 5.19
N SER A 124 2.60 -23.90 4.69
CA SER A 124 2.66 -25.17 5.41
C SER A 124 4.08 -25.72 5.31
N TRP A 125 4.72 -25.97 6.46
CA TRP A 125 6.11 -26.42 6.54
C TRP A 125 6.26 -27.64 7.45
N MET A 126 6.99 -28.62 6.95
CA MET A 126 7.48 -29.79 7.66
C MET A 126 9.01 -29.87 7.49
N PRO A 127 9.76 -30.48 8.42
CA PRO A 127 11.23 -30.51 8.36
C PRO A 127 11.84 -31.13 7.09
N GLN A 128 11.07 -31.94 6.35
CA GLN A 128 11.46 -32.53 5.06
C GLN A 128 11.18 -31.61 3.86
N ASN A 129 10.54 -30.46 4.07
CA ASN A 129 10.24 -29.53 3.00
C ASN A 129 11.49 -28.75 2.55
N SER A 130 11.41 -28.27 1.33
CA SER A 130 12.46 -27.51 0.65
C SER A 130 11.88 -26.22 0.06
N LEU A 131 12.75 -25.39 -0.53
CA LEU A 131 12.31 -24.21 -1.29
C LEU A 131 11.34 -24.55 -2.42
N THR A 132 11.42 -25.76 -2.99
CA THR A 132 10.49 -26.24 -4.02
C THR A 132 9.06 -26.35 -3.50
N ASP A 133 8.87 -26.79 -2.24
CA ASP A 133 7.54 -26.91 -1.65
C ASP A 133 6.91 -25.55 -1.40
N ILE A 134 7.71 -24.57 -0.95
CA ILE A 134 7.27 -23.17 -0.81
C ILE A 134 6.87 -22.61 -2.17
N TYR A 135 7.71 -22.85 -3.19
CA TYR A 135 7.44 -22.35 -4.53
C TYR A 135 6.18 -22.98 -5.15
N ASN A 136 5.91 -24.26 -4.91
CA ASN A 136 4.69 -24.91 -5.35
C ASN A 136 3.44 -24.36 -4.63
N GLN A 137 3.52 -24.11 -3.32
CA GLN A 137 2.45 -23.42 -2.58
C GLN A 137 2.23 -21.99 -3.08
N PHE A 138 3.31 -21.28 -3.43
CA PHE A 138 3.24 -19.95 -4.02
C PHE A 138 2.53 -19.98 -5.37
N LEU A 139 2.88 -20.91 -6.27
CA LEU A 139 2.19 -21.10 -7.55
C LEU A 139 0.69 -21.42 -7.38
N ALA A 140 0.34 -22.30 -6.43
CA ALA A 140 -1.05 -22.60 -6.14
C ALA A 140 -1.83 -21.37 -5.65
N ALA A 141 -1.20 -20.55 -4.81
CA ALA A 141 -1.79 -19.30 -4.35
C ALA A 141 -1.97 -18.29 -5.50
N LEU A 142 -1.01 -18.20 -6.44
CA LEU A 142 -1.16 -17.35 -7.64
C LEU A 142 -2.39 -17.73 -8.45
N GLU A 143 -2.59 -19.02 -8.73
CA GLU A 143 -3.76 -19.46 -9.48
C GLU A 143 -5.07 -19.22 -8.73
N SER A 144 -5.07 -19.33 -7.39
CA SER A 144 -6.27 -19.02 -6.58
C SER A 144 -6.65 -17.54 -6.58
N LEU A 145 -5.71 -16.63 -6.84
CA LEU A 145 -5.90 -15.17 -6.87
C LEU A 145 -6.03 -14.61 -8.29
N LYS A 146 -6.01 -15.47 -9.30
CA LYS A 146 -6.05 -15.09 -10.71
C LYS A 146 -7.27 -14.23 -11.03
N GLU A 147 -8.46 -14.66 -10.63
CA GLU A 147 -9.71 -13.96 -10.90
C GLU A 147 -9.72 -12.56 -10.28
N PHE A 148 -9.16 -12.41 -9.09
CA PHE A 148 -9.01 -11.11 -8.44
C PHE A 148 -8.13 -10.19 -9.28
N TRP A 149 -6.94 -10.63 -9.67
CA TRP A 149 -6.06 -9.79 -10.49
C TRP A 149 -6.62 -9.54 -11.89
N ASP A 150 -7.35 -10.48 -12.49
CA ASP A 150 -8.02 -10.27 -13.78
C ASP A 150 -9.07 -9.14 -13.68
N ALA A 151 -9.86 -9.12 -12.60
CA ALA A 151 -10.83 -8.05 -12.34
C ALA A 151 -10.15 -6.69 -12.10
N MET A 152 -9.07 -6.66 -11.31
CA MET A 152 -8.32 -5.43 -11.04
C MET A 152 -7.62 -4.90 -12.29
N ASP A 153 -7.00 -5.77 -13.10
CA ASP A 153 -6.35 -5.39 -14.36
C ASP A 153 -7.35 -4.83 -15.37
N GLU A 154 -8.58 -5.37 -15.42
CA GLU A 154 -9.64 -4.83 -16.27
C GLU A 154 -9.99 -3.38 -15.87
N ILE A 155 -10.19 -3.13 -14.57
CA ILE A 155 -10.47 -1.79 -14.04
C ILE A 155 -9.30 -0.84 -14.34
N ASP A 156 -8.08 -1.25 -14.01
CA ASP A 156 -6.86 -0.45 -14.18
C ASP A 156 -6.59 -0.13 -15.66
N GLY A 157 -6.97 -1.03 -16.58
CA GLY A 157 -6.83 -0.86 -18.02
C GLY A 157 -7.93 -0.04 -18.70
N LYS A 158 -9.18 -0.14 -18.22
CA LYS A 158 -10.35 0.44 -18.92
C LYS A 158 -10.92 1.69 -18.27
N THR A 159 -10.54 2.02 -17.04
CA THR A 159 -11.09 3.15 -16.28
C THR A 159 -10.02 4.15 -15.88
N TRP A 160 -10.46 5.32 -15.39
CA TRP A 160 -9.57 6.30 -14.79
C TRP A 160 -9.45 6.06 -13.27
N VAL A 161 -8.44 5.29 -12.85
CA VAL A 161 -8.11 5.06 -11.45
C VAL A 161 -7.33 6.25 -10.88
N LEU A 162 -7.87 6.87 -9.83
CA LEU A 162 -7.28 7.97 -9.07
C LEU A 162 -6.35 7.44 -7.97
N GLU A 163 -6.79 6.44 -7.21
CA GLU A 163 -6.02 5.88 -6.10
C GLU A 163 -6.18 4.35 -6.00
N PRO A 164 -5.10 3.63 -5.65
CA PRO A 164 -3.71 4.11 -5.65
C PRO A 164 -3.26 4.44 -7.07
N GLU A 165 -2.39 5.45 -7.22
CA GLU A 165 -1.88 5.86 -8.55
C GLU A 165 -1.05 4.76 -9.23
N ASN A 166 -0.30 4.00 -8.44
CA ASN A 166 0.46 2.84 -8.88
C ASN A 166 0.04 1.65 -8.00
N PRO A 167 -1.03 0.92 -8.37
CA PRO A 167 -1.51 -0.19 -7.56
C PRO A 167 -0.49 -1.32 -7.49
N THR A 168 -0.27 -1.82 -6.27
CA THR A 168 0.42 -3.09 -6.01
C THR A 168 -0.53 -4.26 -6.21
N ARG A 169 0.00 -5.49 -6.29
CA ARG A 169 -0.82 -6.71 -6.39
C ARG A 169 -1.55 -7.05 -5.09
N SER A 170 -1.14 -6.44 -3.98
CA SER A 170 -1.84 -6.46 -2.69
C SER A 170 -2.98 -5.45 -2.55
N ALA A 171 -3.07 -4.44 -3.41
CA ALA A 171 -4.06 -3.38 -3.28
C ALA A 171 -5.46 -3.85 -3.69
N THR A 172 -6.36 -4.00 -2.70
CA THR A 172 -7.76 -4.43 -2.88
C THR A 172 -8.73 -3.29 -3.19
N THR A 173 -8.28 -2.04 -3.06
CA THR A 173 -9.12 -0.86 -3.24
C THR A 173 -8.79 -0.10 -4.53
N ARG A 174 -9.81 0.51 -5.13
CA ARG A 174 -9.66 1.46 -6.25
C ARG A 174 -10.61 2.63 -6.09
N ARG A 175 -10.08 3.84 -6.15
CA ARG A 175 -10.86 5.07 -6.34
C ARG A 175 -10.92 5.36 -7.83
N ILE A 176 -12.07 5.16 -8.44
CA ILE A 176 -12.31 5.30 -9.87
C ILE A 176 -13.05 6.60 -10.12
N ALA A 177 -12.58 7.43 -11.06
CA ALA A 177 -13.29 8.64 -11.46
C ALA A 177 -14.57 8.25 -12.23
N ILE A 178 -15.68 8.92 -11.90
CA ILE A 178 -16.94 8.81 -12.64
C ILE A 178 -17.14 10.05 -13.52
N GLY A 179 -16.71 11.21 -13.04
CA GLY A 179 -16.83 12.49 -13.72
C GLY A 179 -16.16 13.60 -12.93
N ASN A 180 -16.44 14.85 -13.29
CA ASN A 180 -15.83 15.99 -12.63
C ASN A 180 -16.20 16.04 -11.14
N ASN A 181 -15.18 15.98 -10.27
CA ASN A 181 -15.33 16.01 -8.82
C ASN A 181 -16.23 14.89 -8.24
N VAL A 182 -16.42 13.79 -8.98
CA VAL A 182 -17.15 12.61 -8.50
C VAL A 182 -16.37 11.33 -8.82
N SER A 183 -16.24 10.49 -7.81
CA SER A 183 -15.53 9.21 -7.90
C SER A 183 -16.21 8.17 -7.03
N VAL A 184 -16.01 6.89 -7.36
CA VAL A 184 -16.39 5.76 -6.50
C VAL A 184 -15.14 5.08 -5.97
N ASN A 185 -15.09 4.86 -4.67
CA ASN A 185 -14.11 3.98 -4.06
C ASN A 185 -14.74 2.59 -3.95
N ILE A 186 -14.08 1.59 -4.50
CA ILE A 186 -14.46 0.19 -4.36
C ILE A 186 -13.44 -0.56 -3.52
N GLU A 187 -13.91 -1.54 -2.75
CA GLU A 187 -13.08 -2.52 -2.05
C GLU A 187 -13.51 -3.92 -2.45
N VAL A 188 -12.59 -4.64 -3.12
CA VAL A 188 -12.85 -5.97 -3.69
C VAL A 188 -12.30 -7.03 -2.75
N ASP A 189 -13.15 -8.00 -2.38
CA ASP A 189 -12.70 -9.18 -1.66
C ASP A 189 -11.87 -10.07 -2.60
N ALA A 190 -10.58 -10.21 -2.31
CA ALA A 190 -9.68 -11.01 -3.12
C ALA A 190 -9.99 -12.51 -3.14
N ARG A 191 -10.77 -13.03 -2.18
CA ARG A 191 -11.22 -14.42 -2.19
C ARG A 191 -12.48 -14.61 -3.02
N HIS A 192 -13.26 -13.54 -3.18
CA HIS A 192 -14.57 -13.56 -3.85
C HIS A 192 -14.72 -12.34 -4.78
N PRO A 193 -13.84 -12.19 -5.79
CA PRO A 193 -13.75 -10.97 -6.61
C PRO A 193 -14.96 -10.71 -7.51
N SER A 194 -15.81 -11.72 -7.74
CA SER A 194 -17.06 -11.62 -8.48
C SER A 194 -18.27 -11.23 -7.62
N MET A 195 -18.09 -11.06 -6.30
CA MET A 195 -19.15 -10.57 -5.42
C MET A 195 -19.22 -9.03 -5.46
N LEU A 196 -20.42 -8.49 -5.16
CA LEU A 196 -20.64 -7.05 -5.08
C LEU A 196 -19.66 -6.43 -4.06
N PRO A 197 -18.74 -5.53 -4.50
CA PRO A 197 -17.78 -4.91 -3.60
C PRO A 197 -18.44 -3.83 -2.73
N GLU A 198 -17.77 -3.46 -1.63
CA GLU A 198 -18.15 -2.25 -0.91
C GLU A 198 -17.90 -1.03 -1.79
N CYS A 199 -18.90 -0.15 -1.92
CA CYS A 199 -18.85 1.01 -2.79
C CYS A 199 -19.12 2.30 -2.00
N TYR A 200 -18.18 3.23 -2.05
CA TYR A 200 -18.29 4.54 -1.40
C TYR A 200 -18.12 5.68 -2.41
N PHE A 201 -19.18 6.46 -2.63
CA PHE A 201 -19.15 7.60 -3.53
C PHE A 201 -18.62 8.85 -2.85
N LEU A 202 -17.71 9.53 -3.54
CA LEU A 202 -17.09 10.79 -3.15
C LEU A 202 -17.47 11.86 -4.17
N GLY A 203 -18.00 13.00 -3.71
CA GLY A 203 -18.39 14.12 -4.56
C GLY A 203 -19.53 14.94 -3.95
N PRO A 204 -19.97 16.02 -4.61
CA PRO A 204 -21.11 16.82 -4.17
C PRO A 204 -22.37 15.96 -4.03
N ASP A 205 -23.15 16.18 -2.98
CA ASP A 205 -24.34 15.36 -2.66
C ASP A 205 -25.34 15.28 -3.82
N HIS A 206 -25.55 16.37 -4.55
CA HIS A 206 -26.47 16.42 -5.68
C HIS A 206 -26.03 15.55 -6.87
N VAL A 207 -24.75 15.16 -6.94
CA VAL A 207 -24.20 14.25 -7.97
C VAL A 207 -24.03 12.84 -7.41
N ALA A 208 -23.53 12.70 -6.19
CA ALA A 208 -23.26 11.40 -5.56
C ALA A 208 -24.52 10.66 -5.10
N ASN A 209 -25.55 11.36 -4.61
CA ASN A 209 -26.77 10.72 -4.11
C ASN A 209 -27.57 9.97 -5.20
N PRO A 210 -27.75 10.52 -6.42
CA PRO A 210 -28.35 9.76 -7.51
C PRO A 210 -27.63 8.43 -7.79
N LEU A 211 -26.29 8.41 -7.75
CA LEU A 211 -25.50 7.20 -7.95
C LEU A 211 -25.70 6.17 -6.83
N ARG A 212 -25.77 6.63 -5.57
CA ARG A 212 -26.10 5.78 -4.41
C ARG A 212 -27.48 5.15 -4.54
N ILE A 213 -28.47 5.94 -4.99
CA ILE A 213 -29.85 5.46 -5.21
C ILE A 213 -29.87 4.40 -6.32
N LYS A 214 -29.19 4.66 -7.45
CA LYS A 214 -29.07 3.68 -8.54
C LYS A 214 -28.43 2.39 -8.09
N LEU A 215 -27.29 2.47 -7.40
CA LEU A 215 -26.61 1.31 -6.84
C LEU A 215 -27.59 0.48 -6.00
N ASN A 216 -28.23 1.10 -5.01
CA ASN A 216 -29.15 0.42 -4.08
C ASN A 216 -30.37 -0.20 -4.79
N ASN A 217 -30.97 0.51 -5.74
CA ASN A 217 -32.13 0.00 -6.48
C ASN A 217 -31.76 -1.19 -7.37
N ASN A 218 -30.57 -1.15 -7.96
CA ASN A 218 -30.13 -2.11 -8.96
C ASN A 218 -29.33 -3.27 -8.36
N MET A 219 -28.97 -3.27 -7.05
CA MET A 219 -28.13 -4.30 -6.41
C MET A 219 -28.55 -5.74 -6.74
N HIS A 220 -29.85 -5.99 -6.91
CA HIS A 220 -30.42 -7.30 -7.24
C HIS A 220 -30.09 -7.81 -8.65
N LEU A 221 -29.59 -6.93 -9.53
CA LEU A 221 -29.15 -7.24 -10.89
C LEU A 221 -27.68 -7.68 -10.95
N TRP A 222 -26.97 -7.71 -9.81
CA TRP A 222 -25.58 -8.16 -9.76
C TRP A 222 -25.46 -9.61 -10.24
N ASP A 223 -24.60 -9.83 -11.24
CA ASP A 223 -24.37 -11.13 -11.84
C ASP A 223 -22.90 -11.55 -11.67
N PRO A 224 -22.58 -12.55 -10.83
CA PRO A 224 -21.21 -13.03 -10.65
C PRO A 224 -20.56 -13.60 -11.91
N GLU A 225 -21.34 -13.92 -12.95
CA GLU A 225 -20.85 -14.47 -14.22
C GLU A 225 -20.35 -13.39 -15.19
N ILE A 226 -20.65 -12.11 -14.93
CA ILE A 226 -20.13 -10.98 -15.71
C ILE A 226 -19.02 -10.27 -14.94
N SER A 227 -18.18 -9.54 -15.68
CA SER A 227 -17.03 -8.89 -15.07
C SER A 227 -17.43 -7.81 -14.06
N LEU A 228 -16.58 -7.60 -13.06
CA LEU A 228 -16.73 -6.57 -12.02
C LEU A 228 -17.02 -5.19 -12.64
N LEU A 229 -16.24 -4.80 -13.66
CA LEU A 229 -16.43 -3.51 -14.32
C LEU A 229 -17.77 -3.43 -15.05
N GLN A 230 -18.19 -4.51 -15.71
CA GLN A 230 -19.46 -4.52 -16.45
C GLN A 230 -20.65 -4.40 -15.48
N ASN A 231 -20.65 -5.18 -14.39
CA ASN A 231 -21.62 -5.03 -13.32
C ASN A 231 -21.71 -3.58 -12.80
N LEU A 232 -20.56 -2.94 -12.51
CA LEU A 232 -20.54 -1.56 -12.03
C LEU A 232 -21.15 -0.58 -13.03
N LYS A 233 -20.95 -0.77 -14.34
CA LYS A 233 -21.57 0.05 -15.38
C LYS A 233 -23.09 -0.12 -15.41
N ASP A 234 -23.55 -1.37 -15.35
CA ASP A 234 -24.97 -1.71 -15.46
C ASP A 234 -25.74 -1.24 -14.22
N LEU A 235 -25.17 -1.44 -13.02
CA LEU A 235 -25.77 -0.99 -11.76
C LEU A 235 -25.90 0.54 -11.68
N LEU A 236 -24.88 1.26 -12.12
CA LEU A 236 -24.83 2.72 -12.05
C LEU A 236 -25.44 3.38 -13.29
N GLU A 237 -25.70 2.62 -14.33
CA GLU A 237 -26.14 3.07 -15.66
C GLU A 237 -25.25 4.23 -16.16
N ILE A 238 -23.94 4.02 -16.12
CA ILE A 238 -22.92 4.98 -16.57
C ILE A 238 -21.85 4.29 -17.42
N ASP A 239 -21.19 5.09 -18.24
CA ASP A 239 -19.90 4.74 -18.80
C ASP A 239 -18.79 5.42 -18.01
N PHE A 240 -17.82 4.63 -17.55
CA PHE A 240 -16.64 5.16 -16.90
C PHE A 240 -15.74 5.91 -17.89
N PRO A 241 -15.15 7.05 -17.49
CA PRO A 241 -14.21 7.79 -18.32
C PRO A 241 -13.01 6.89 -18.70
N PRO A 242 -12.69 6.75 -20.01
CA PRO A 242 -11.61 5.90 -20.45
C PRO A 242 -10.25 6.57 -20.22
N ARG A 243 -9.24 5.77 -19.86
CA ARG A 243 -7.88 6.25 -19.59
C ARG A 243 -7.21 6.94 -20.78
N ALA A 244 -7.50 6.51 -22.01
CA ALA A 244 -6.76 6.91 -23.22
C ALA A 244 -7.10 8.32 -23.74
N VAL A 245 -8.16 8.96 -23.24
CA VAL A 245 -8.74 10.17 -23.86
C VAL A 245 -8.58 11.42 -22.99
N LEU A 246 -8.23 11.27 -21.70
CA LEU A 246 -8.38 12.32 -20.69
C LEU A 246 -7.05 12.64 -20.01
N GLU A 247 -6.87 13.89 -19.57
CA GLU A 247 -5.67 14.31 -18.84
C GLU A 247 -5.89 14.18 -17.33
N LYS A 248 -4.81 13.91 -16.58
CA LYS A 248 -4.90 13.72 -15.12
C LYS A 248 -5.45 14.95 -14.39
N SER A 249 -5.21 16.14 -14.92
CA SER A 249 -5.74 17.42 -14.43
C SER A 249 -7.26 17.52 -14.46
N ASP A 250 -7.94 16.71 -15.28
CA ASP A 250 -9.40 16.76 -15.41
C ASP A 250 -10.10 16.23 -14.15
N PHE A 251 -9.46 15.29 -13.44
CA PHE A 251 -10.04 14.60 -12.27
C PHE A 251 -9.25 14.81 -10.98
N ALA A 252 -7.93 14.98 -11.04
CA ALA A 252 -7.08 15.18 -9.87
C ALA A 252 -6.94 16.67 -9.55
N LYS A 253 -7.94 17.24 -8.87
CA LYS A 253 -7.92 18.65 -8.46
C LYS A 253 -7.28 18.85 -7.09
N ASP A 254 -6.48 19.89 -6.98
CA ASP A 254 -5.80 20.26 -5.74
C ASP A 254 -6.79 20.70 -4.65
N CYS A 255 -6.41 20.44 -3.40
CA CYS A 255 -7.12 20.97 -2.24
C CYS A 255 -7.19 22.49 -2.28
N GLY A 256 -8.37 23.07 -2.07
CA GLY A 256 -8.54 24.52 -2.08
C GLY A 256 -7.81 25.28 -0.97
N ILE A 257 -7.32 24.59 0.07
CA ILE A 257 -6.65 25.24 1.21
C ILE A 257 -5.13 25.16 1.09
N CYS A 258 -4.58 23.96 0.91
CA CYS A 258 -3.13 23.75 0.82
C CYS A 258 -2.58 23.80 -0.61
N TYR A 259 -3.46 23.87 -1.63
CA TYR A 259 -3.09 23.90 -3.05
C TYR A 259 -2.20 22.73 -3.48
N ALA A 260 -2.39 21.58 -2.83
CA ALA A 260 -1.70 20.35 -3.16
C ALA A 260 -2.71 19.23 -3.36
N TYR A 261 -2.43 18.33 -4.31
CA TYR A 261 -3.19 17.10 -4.49
C TYR A 261 -2.88 16.07 -3.41
N ARG A 262 -1.63 15.99 -2.95
CA ARG A 262 -1.23 15.06 -1.87
C ARG A 262 -0.77 15.81 -0.64
N LEU A 263 -1.35 15.47 0.51
CA LEU A 263 -0.92 15.93 1.82
C LEU A 263 -0.77 14.71 2.74
N ASN A 264 0.46 14.40 3.18
CA ASN A 264 0.77 13.25 4.03
C ASN A 264 0.23 11.91 3.50
N GLY A 265 0.21 11.73 2.18
CA GLY A 265 -0.33 10.53 1.52
C GLY A 265 -1.83 10.61 1.18
N SER A 266 -2.59 11.49 1.82
CA SER A 266 -4.03 11.67 1.57
C SER A 266 -4.31 12.58 0.37
N THR A 267 -5.41 12.30 -0.32
CA THR A 267 -5.95 13.15 -1.40
C THR A 267 -7.24 13.82 -0.99
N PRO A 268 -7.68 14.87 -1.72
CA PRO A 268 -8.95 15.52 -1.44
C PRO A 268 -10.12 14.54 -1.54
N ASP A 269 -10.84 14.42 -0.45
CA ASP A 269 -11.96 13.51 -0.22
C ASP A 269 -13.22 14.29 0.15
N GLN A 270 -13.09 15.56 0.55
CA GLN A 270 -14.20 16.43 0.89
C GLN A 270 -14.48 17.40 -0.26
N VAL A 271 -15.70 17.46 -0.77
CA VAL A 271 -16.08 18.38 -1.87
C VAL A 271 -17.16 19.34 -1.40
N CYS A 272 -17.08 20.61 -1.81
CA CYS A 272 -18.14 21.57 -1.56
C CYS A 272 -19.44 21.17 -2.28
N ASN A 273 -20.56 21.11 -1.53
CA ASN A 273 -21.88 20.75 -2.06
C ASN A 273 -22.53 21.83 -2.94
N GLU A 274 -22.07 23.09 -2.85
CA GLU A 274 -22.59 24.17 -3.68
C GLU A 274 -22.23 23.91 -5.16
N PRO A 275 -23.21 23.72 -6.07
CA PRO A 275 -22.97 23.30 -7.46
C PRO A 275 -22.02 24.21 -8.24
N ARG A 276 -22.02 25.51 -7.92
CA ARG A 276 -21.14 26.50 -8.57
C ARG A 276 -19.72 26.52 -7.98
N CYS A 277 -19.51 25.89 -6.83
CA CYS A 277 -18.22 25.84 -6.14
C CYS A 277 -17.49 24.54 -6.46
N GLY A 278 -18.01 23.40 -5.97
CA GLY A 278 -17.41 22.08 -6.19
C GLY A 278 -15.92 21.96 -5.78
N GLN A 279 -15.38 22.90 -4.99
CA GLN A 279 -13.97 22.88 -4.63
C GLN A 279 -13.68 21.66 -3.72
N PRO A 280 -12.66 20.84 -4.04
CA PRO A 280 -12.26 19.74 -3.19
C PRO A 280 -11.27 20.21 -2.11
N PHE A 281 -11.25 19.49 -0.99
CA PHE A 281 -10.41 19.74 0.16
C PHE A 281 -9.96 18.40 0.75
N HIS A 282 -8.75 18.37 1.31
CA HIS A 282 -8.41 17.32 2.28
C HIS A 282 -9.26 17.50 3.53
N GLN A 283 -9.76 16.41 4.09
CA GLN A 283 -10.43 16.42 5.39
C GLN A 283 -9.62 17.16 6.46
N ALA A 284 -8.31 16.88 6.60
CA ALA A 284 -7.46 17.52 7.60
C ALA A 284 -7.38 19.05 7.42
N CYS A 285 -7.11 19.53 6.20
CA CYS A 285 -7.04 20.97 5.93
C CYS A 285 -8.36 21.68 6.25
N LEU A 286 -9.47 21.05 5.86
CA LEU A 286 -10.78 21.61 6.08
C LEU A 286 -11.16 21.61 7.55
N TYR A 287 -10.84 20.54 8.27
CA TYR A 287 -11.06 20.43 9.71
C TYR A 287 -10.37 21.57 10.45
N GLU A 288 -9.05 21.75 10.24
CA GLU A 288 -8.27 22.83 10.83
C GLU A 288 -8.85 24.20 10.49
N TRP A 289 -9.25 24.41 9.23
CA TRP A 289 -9.88 25.66 8.80
C TRP A 289 -11.18 25.95 9.55
N LEU A 290 -12.08 24.96 9.63
CA LEU A 290 -13.38 25.15 10.27
C LEU A 290 -13.25 25.39 11.77
N GLN A 291 -12.25 24.80 12.44
CA GLN A 291 -11.98 25.07 13.86
C GLN A 291 -11.56 26.51 14.15
N CYS A 292 -10.90 27.18 13.19
CA CYS A 292 -10.46 28.57 13.36
C CYS A 292 -11.57 29.61 13.12
N LEU A 293 -12.73 29.22 12.58
CA LEU A 293 -13.80 30.17 12.26
C LEU A 293 -14.71 30.42 13.49
N PRO A 294 -14.90 31.69 13.92
CA PRO A 294 -15.82 32.01 15.01
C PRO A 294 -17.29 31.66 14.71
N SER A 295 -17.65 31.55 13.42
CA SER A 295 -18.98 31.19 12.94
C SER A 295 -19.23 29.68 12.91
N SER A 296 -18.20 28.86 13.11
CA SER A 296 -18.36 27.41 13.09
C SER A 296 -19.10 26.92 14.32
N ARG A 297 -19.95 25.91 14.13
CA ARG A 297 -20.68 25.25 15.20
C ARG A 297 -20.33 23.78 15.18
N GLN A 298 -19.95 23.23 16.32
CA GLN A 298 -19.76 21.79 16.47
C GLN A 298 -21.00 21.20 17.15
N SER A 299 -21.49 20.10 16.62
CA SER A 299 -22.56 19.30 17.22
C SER A 299 -22.20 17.83 17.07
N PHE A 300 -21.98 17.15 18.19
CA PHE A 300 -21.38 15.81 18.22
C PHE A 300 -20.07 15.80 17.40
N ASN A 301 -19.90 14.81 16.54
CA ASN A 301 -18.73 14.66 15.67
C ASN A 301 -18.94 15.36 14.32
N VAL A 302 -19.73 16.43 14.26
CA VAL A 302 -19.98 17.19 13.03
C VAL A 302 -19.66 18.67 13.25
N ILE A 303 -18.75 19.21 12.45
CA ILE A 303 -18.48 20.65 12.38
C ILE A 303 -19.27 21.25 11.22
N PHE A 304 -20.06 22.26 11.52
CA PHE A 304 -20.74 23.10 10.54
C PHE A 304 -20.00 24.42 10.39
N GLY A 305 -19.77 24.86 9.16
CA GLY A 305 -19.18 26.18 8.91
C GLY A 305 -19.23 26.57 7.44
N ALA A 306 -18.64 27.71 7.12
CA ALA A 306 -18.65 28.25 5.76
C ALA A 306 -17.53 27.66 4.91
N CYS A 307 -17.82 27.33 3.65
CA CYS A 307 -16.79 26.94 2.69
C CYS A 307 -15.78 28.09 2.46
N PRO A 308 -14.46 27.82 2.45
CA PRO A 308 -13.44 28.86 2.22
C PRO A 308 -13.57 29.61 0.88
N TYR A 309 -14.24 29.01 -0.11
CA TYR A 309 -14.34 29.56 -1.48
C TYR A 309 -15.66 30.29 -1.74
N CYS A 310 -16.79 29.69 -1.36
CA CYS A 310 -18.12 30.23 -1.70
C CYS A 310 -18.90 30.78 -0.50
N ASN A 311 -18.36 30.68 0.72
CA ASN A 311 -19.00 31.09 1.97
C ASN A 311 -20.37 30.44 2.26
N LYS A 312 -20.76 29.40 1.51
CA LYS A 312 -21.97 28.63 1.76
C LYS A 312 -21.75 27.66 2.92
N VAL A 313 -22.81 27.44 3.70
CA VAL A 313 -22.81 26.54 4.84
C VAL A 313 -22.58 25.12 4.36
N ARG A 314 -21.72 24.41 5.09
CA ARG A 314 -21.42 23.00 4.89
C ARG A 314 -21.21 22.31 6.24
N SER A 315 -21.31 20.99 6.24
CA SER A 315 -20.91 20.12 7.35
C SER A 315 -19.64 19.37 6.99
N LEU A 316 -18.92 18.92 8.02
CA LEU A 316 -17.81 17.99 7.96
C LEU A 316 -17.98 17.01 9.13
N LEU A 317 -17.92 15.70 8.85
CA LEU A 317 -17.81 14.67 9.88
C LEU A 317 -16.36 14.60 10.38
N GLU A 318 -16.18 14.67 11.69
CA GLU A 318 -14.90 14.38 12.34
C GLU A 318 -14.71 12.86 12.33
N ASN A 319 -13.68 12.37 11.64
CA ASN A 319 -13.22 10.99 11.82
C ASN A 319 -12.26 10.99 13.01
N GLU A 320 -12.49 10.09 13.97
CA GLU A 320 -11.65 9.90 15.17
C GLU A 320 -10.20 9.54 14.83
#